data_AF-X1FXG0-F1
#
_entry.id   AF-X1FXG0-F1
#
_cell.length_a   1.000
_cell.length_b   1.000
_cell.length_c   1.000
_cell.angle_alpha   90.00
_cell.angle_beta   90.00
_cell.angle_gamma   90.00
#
_symmetry.space_group_name_H-M   'P 1'
#
loop_
_entity.id
_entity.type
_entity.pdbx_description
1 polymer ?
#
loop_
_entity_poly.entity_id
_entity_poly.type
_entity_poly.pdbx_seq_one_letter_code
_entity_poly.pdbx_strand_id
1 'polypeptide(L)'
;MFDLTNYDSLINVINWHPEFSKVARRVPLILVGGKLDLEQQRICRREDALDIKNLYEFQNYIECSSKTGENVDLVFKDLLMKILSAQGYAQIKLI
;
A
#
# COMPACT_ATOMS: atom_id res chain seq x y z
N MET A 1 1.86 -2.42 -5.16
CA MET A 1 2.32 -1.02 -5.33
C MET A 1 1.96 -0.59 -6.75
N PHE A 2 1.64 0.69 -6.93
CA PHE A 2 1.37 1.30 -8.23
C PHE A 2 1.97 2.71 -8.29
N ASP A 3 1.89 3.35 -9.45
CA ASP A 3 2.38 4.69 -9.73
C ASP A 3 1.20 5.66 -9.89
N LEU A 4 1.19 6.74 -9.10
CA LEU A 4 0.11 7.73 -9.10
C LEU A 4 -0.07 8.43 -10.46
N THR A 5 0.97 8.46 -11.29
CA THR A 5 0.93 9.06 -12.63
C THR A 5 0.61 8.04 -13.73
N ASN A 6 0.24 6.81 -13.39
CA ASN A 6 -0.03 5.75 -14.37
C ASN A 6 -1.22 4.87 -13.94
N TYR A 7 -2.38 5.09 -14.54
CA TYR A 7 -3.60 4.34 -14.21
C TYR A 7 -3.50 2.83 -14.49
N ASP A 8 -2.81 2.41 -15.55
CA ASP A 8 -2.63 0.99 -15.87
C ASP A 8 -1.86 0.26 -14.76
N SER A 9 -0.94 0.96 -14.08
CA SER A 9 -0.22 0.40 -12.94
C SER A 9 -1.13 0.11 -11.74
N LEU A 10 -2.21 0.89 -11.55
CA LEU A 10 -3.23 0.62 -10.53
C LEU A 10 -4.06 -0.61 -10.90
N ILE A 11 -4.44 -0.74 -12.18
CA ILE A 11 -5.15 -1.93 -12.68
C ILE A 11 -4.30 -3.20 -12.53
N ASN A 12 -2.98 -3.12 -12.73
CA ASN A 12 -2.09 -4.26 -12.55
C ASN A 12 -2.07 -4.80 -11.11
N VAL A 13 -2.34 -3.96 -10.10
CA VAL A 13 -2.48 -4.42 -8.70
C VAL A 13 -3.60 -5.45 -8.58
N ILE A 14 -4.71 -5.23 -9.28
CA ILE A 14 -5.87 -6.14 -9.30
C ILE A 14 -5.46 -7.48 -9.90
N ASN A 15 -4.70 -7.47 -10.99
CA ASN A 15 -4.28 -8.68 -11.68
C ASN A 15 -3.33 -9.55 -10.84
N TRP A 16 -2.52 -8.94 -9.98
CA TRP A 16 -1.59 -9.68 -9.12
C TRP A 16 -2.23 -10.19 -7.82
N HIS A 17 -3.31 -9.57 -7.35
CA HIS A 17 -3.93 -9.90 -6.06
C HIS A 17 -4.32 -11.38 -5.91
N PRO A 18 -4.91 -12.07 -6.91
CA PRO A 18 -5.27 -13.49 -6.79
C PRO A 18 -4.08 -14.40 -6.48
N GLU A 19 -2.92 -14.12 -7.06
CA GLU A 19 -1.71 -14.91 -6.85
C GLU A 19 -1.13 -14.69 -5.45
N PHE A 20 -1.15 -13.45 -4.97
CA PHE A 20 -0.73 -13.15 -3.60
C PHE A 20 -1.69 -13.76 -2.58
N SER A 21 -3.00 -13.63 -2.77
CA SER A 21 -4.02 -14.10 -1.81
C SER A 21 -4.02 -15.62 -1.61
N LYS A 22 -3.61 -16.40 -2.62
CA LYS A 22 -3.44 -17.85 -2.50
C LYS A 22 -2.33 -18.23 -1.51
N VAL A 23 -1.26 -17.45 -1.45
CA VAL A 23 -0.05 -17.73 -0.65
C VAL A 23 -0.05 -16.97 0.69
N ALA A 24 -0.63 -15.77 0.71
CA ALA A 24 -0.50 -14.78 1.76
C ALA A 24 -1.66 -14.75 2.76
N ARG A 25 -2.44 -15.85 2.93
CA ARG A 25 -3.62 -15.88 3.83
C ARG A 25 -3.37 -15.41 5.28
N ARG A 26 -2.12 -15.32 5.72
CA ARG A 26 -1.72 -14.83 7.06
C ARG A 26 -0.74 -13.66 7.03
N VAL A 27 -0.43 -13.11 5.86
CA VAL A 27 0.54 -12.02 5.71
C VAL A 27 -0.23 -10.72 5.44
N PRO A 28 0.04 -9.65 6.20
CA PRO A 28 -0.62 -8.37 5.97
C PRO A 28 -0.25 -7.80 4.59
N LEU A 29 -1.26 -7.32 3.86
CA LEU A 29 -1.10 -6.64 2.59
C LEU A 29 -1.50 -5.17 2.74
N ILE A 30 -0.67 -4.27 2.22
CA ILE A 30 -0.97 -2.83 2.12
C ILE A 30 -0.85 -2.36 0.68
N LEU A 31 -1.68 -1.40 0.31
CA LEU A 31 -1.61 -0.75 -0.99
C LEU A 31 -0.72 0.48 -0.90
N VAL A 32 0.19 0.65 -1.86
CA VAL A 32 1.12 1.78 -1.89
C VAL A 32 1.09 2.44 -3.26
N GLY A 33 0.81 3.75 -3.29
CA GLY A 33 0.91 4.60 -4.48
C GLY A 33 2.22 5.39 -4.45
N GLY A 34 3.10 5.18 -5.43
CA GLY A 34 4.39 5.85 -5.54
C GLY A 34 4.34 7.13 -6.39
N LYS A 35 5.45 7.87 -6.39
CA LYS A 35 5.63 9.14 -7.12
C LYS A 35 4.73 10.28 -6.65
N LEU A 36 4.46 10.33 -5.34
CA LEU A 36 3.70 11.43 -4.71
C LEU A 36 4.26 12.82 -5.03
N ASP A 37 5.57 12.93 -5.32
CA ASP A 37 6.21 14.17 -5.74
C ASP A 37 5.71 14.73 -7.09
N LEU A 38 5.00 13.93 -7.89
CA LEU A 38 4.46 14.30 -9.18
C LEU A 38 2.95 14.59 -9.13
N GLU A 39 2.46 15.24 -8.07
CA GLU A 39 1.03 15.52 -7.84
C GLU A 39 0.34 16.21 -9.04
N GLN A 40 1.04 17.11 -9.73
CA GLN A 40 0.52 17.79 -10.93
C GLN A 40 0.29 16.86 -12.13
N GLN A 41 0.91 15.68 -12.11
CA GLN A 41 0.77 14.64 -13.13
C GLN A 41 -0.06 13.46 -12.62
N ARG A 42 -0.77 13.61 -11.49
CA ARG A 42 -1.63 12.56 -10.93
C ARG A 42 -2.70 12.19 -11.95
N ILE A 43 -2.76 10.90 -12.27
CA ILE A 43 -3.83 10.30 -13.08
C ILE A 43 -4.70 9.40 -12.21
N CYS A 44 -4.11 8.73 -11.22
CA CYS A 44 -4.85 7.87 -10.29
C CYS A 44 -5.51 8.70 -9.20
N ARG A 45 -6.84 8.68 -9.14
CA ARG A 45 -7.58 9.35 -8.06
C ARG A 45 -7.42 8.57 -6.76
N ARG A 46 -7.50 9.29 -5.65
CA ARG A 46 -7.38 8.70 -4.32
C ARG A 46 -8.54 7.76 -4.03
N GLU A 47 -9.72 8.11 -4.53
CA GLU A 47 -10.96 7.33 -4.42
C GLU A 47 -10.82 5.96 -5.10
N ASP A 48 -10.29 5.91 -6.34
CA ASP A 48 -10.09 4.65 -7.07
C ASP A 48 -9.18 3.68 -6.30
N ALA A 49 -8.11 4.21 -5.69
CA ALA A 49 -7.20 3.42 -4.87
C ALA A 49 -7.86 2.94 -3.56
N LEU A 50 -8.71 3.76 -2.94
CA LEU A 50 -9.48 3.39 -1.75
C LEU A 50 -10.52 2.30 -2.06
N ASP A 51 -11.19 2.40 -3.20
CA ASP A 51 -12.14 1.39 -3.68
C ASP A 51 -11.45 0.05 -3.89
N ILE A 52 -10.29 0.04 -4.56
CA ILE A 52 -9.46 -1.17 -4.72
C ILE A 52 -8.99 -1.68 -3.36
N LYS A 53 -8.53 -0.80 -2.46
CA LYS A 53 -8.11 -1.19 -1.10
C LYS A 53 -9.23 -1.91 -0.35
N ASN A 54 -10.47 -1.42 -0.44
CA ASN A 54 -11.61 -2.01 0.24
C ASN A 54 -12.07 -3.30 -0.45
N LEU A 55 -12.18 -3.31 -1.78
CA LEU A 55 -12.65 -4.47 -2.55
C LEU A 55 -11.72 -5.69 -2.40
N TYR A 56 -10.42 -5.44 -2.28
CA TYR A 56 -9.39 -6.48 -2.19
C TYR A 56 -8.82 -6.64 -0.77
N GLU A 57 -9.46 -6.03 0.23
CA GLU A 57 -9.15 -6.15 1.65
C GLU A 57 -7.68 -5.84 2.01
N PHE A 58 -7.06 -4.89 1.29
CA PHE A 58 -5.77 -4.35 1.72
C PHE A 58 -5.95 -3.64 3.07
N GLN A 59 -5.05 -3.87 4.01
CA GLN A 59 -5.21 -3.38 5.38
C GLN A 59 -4.99 -1.88 5.52
N ASN A 60 -4.31 -1.26 4.55
CA ASN A 60 -4.08 0.18 4.52
C ASN A 60 -3.76 0.66 3.10
N TYR A 61 -3.85 1.97 2.88
CA TYR A 61 -3.40 2.65 1.67
C TYR A 61 -2.51 3.84 2.04
N ILE A 62 -1.29 3.87 1.49
CA ILE A 62 -0.32 4.94 1.74
C ILE A 62 0.23 5.44 0.39
N GLU A 63 0.35 6.75 0.25
CA GLU A 63 1.04 7.38 -0.88
C GLU A 63 2.44 7.80 -0.45
N CYS A 64 3.46 7.54 -1.27
CA CYS A 64 4.84 7.88 -0.95
C CYS A 64 5.62 8.41 -2.16
N SER A 65 6.75 9.04 -1.90
CA SER A 65 7.74 9.38 -2.92
C SER A 65 9.09 8.82 -2.54
N SER A 66 9.59 7.89 -3.35
CA SER A 66 10.97 7.41 -3.24
C SER A 66 12.00 8.50 -3.58
N LYS A 67 11.60 9.58 -4.26
CA LYS A 67 12.48 10.69 -4.66
C LYS A 67 12.70 11.67 -3.51
N THR A 68 11.64 12.03 -2.79
CA THR A 68 11.71 13.00 -1.68
C THR A 68 11.89 12.31 -0.32
N GLY A 69 11.64 11.00 -0.24
CA GLY A 69 11.59 10.24 1.01
C GLY A 69 10.24 10.35 1.73
N GLU A 70 9.30 11.13 1.21
CA GLU A 70 7.99 11.33 1.84
C GLU A 70 7.24 10.00 1.99
N ASN A 71 6.80 9.73 3.22
CA ASN A 71 6.05 8.54 3.64
C ASN A 71 6.73 7.18 3.40
N VAL A 72 7.99 7.14 2.95
CA VAL A 72 8.72 5.87 2.77
C VAL A 72 8.82 5.13 4.10
N ASP A 73 9.26 5.83 5.16
CA ASP A 73 9.33 5.24 6.51
C ASP A 73 7.95 4.82 7.03
N LEU A 74 6.91 5.58 6.70
CA LEU A 74 5.54 5.28 7.11
C LEU A 74 5.05 3.96 6.49
N VAL A 75 5.34 3.71 5.21
CA VAL A 75 5.01 2.45 4.53
C VAL A 75 5.61 1.25 5.27
N PHE A 76 6.89 1.30 5.59
CA PHE A 76 7.57 0.19 6.27
C PHE A 76 7.14 0.05 7.73
N LYS A 77 6.95 1.16 8.46
CA LYS A 77 6.46 1.14 9.85
C LYS A 77 5.06 0.55 9.93
N ASP A 78 4.15 0.96 9.04
CA ASP A 78 2.78 0.44 9.02
C ASP A 78 2.76 -1.07 8.75
N LEU A 79 3.53 -1.52 7.75
CA LEU A 79 3.64 -2.95 7.44
C LEU A 79 4.24 -3.75 8.61
N LEU A 80 5.31 -3.27 9.22
CA LEU A 80 5.94 -3.91 10.38
C LEU A 80 4.95 -4.03 11.55
N MET A 81 4.22 -2.96 11.87
CA MET A 81 3.22 -2.98 12.94
C MET A 81 2.11 -4.01 12.67
N LYS A 82 1.68 -4.15 11.41
CA LYS A 82 0.70 -5.15 11.01
C LYS A 82 1.24 -6.58 11.13
N ILE A 83 2.49 -6.81 10.75
CA ILE A 83 3.16 -8.12 10.90
C ILE A 83 3.25 -8.50 12.38
N LEU A 84 3.72 -7.58 13.22
CA LEU A 84 3.85 -7.79 14.67
C LEU A 84 2.49 -8.06 15.32
N SER A 85 1.46 -7.29 14.96
CA SER A 85 0.10 -7.46 15.48
C SER A 85 -0.49 -8.82 15.08
N ALA A 86 -0.26 -9.27 13.84
CA ALA A 86 -0.69 -10.59 13.37
C ALA A 86 -0.01 -11.76 14.11
N GLN A 87 1.17 -11.52 14.71
CA GLN A 87 1.91 -12.49 15.52
C GLN A 87 1.58 -12.40 17.03
N GLY A 88 0.64 -11.53 17.43
CA GLY A 88 0.24 -11.38 18.83
C GLY A 88 1.14 -10.45 19.66
N TYR A 89 2.09 -9.75 19.03
CA TYR A 89 2.85 -8.70 19.71
C TYR A 89 1.98 -7.44 19.81
N ALA A 90 1.31 -7.25 20.95
CA ALA A 90 0.54 -6.04 21.23
C ALA A 90 1.48 -4.84 21.43
N GLN A 91 1.33 -3.82 20.57
CA GLN A 91 1.91 -2.47 20.69
C GLN A 91 3.34 -2.42 21.24
N ILE A 92 4.32 -2.85 20.45
CA ILE A 92 5.69 -2.38 20.65
C ILE A 92 5.68 -0.90 20.26
N LYS A 93 5.78 0.01 21.23
CA LYS A 93 6.16 1.41 20.97
C LYS A 93 7.58 1.38 20.39
N LEU A 94 7.68 1.23 19.07
CA LEU A 94 8.90 1.49 18.34
C LEU A 94 9.05 3.02 18.30
N ILE A 95 9.91 3.45 19.23
CA ILE A 95 10.42 4.79 19.51
C ILE A 95 10.71 5.57 18.22
#